data_AF-A0AAV5YCA3-F1
#
_entry.id   AF-A0AAV5YCA3-F1
#
_cell.length_a   1.000
_cell.length_b   1.000
_cell.length_c   1.000
_cell.angle_alpha   90.00
_cell.angle_beta   90.00
_cell.angle_gamma   90.00
#
_symmetry.space_group_name_H-M   'P 1'
#
loop_
_entity.id
_entity.type
_entity.pdbx_description
1 polymer ?
#
loop_
_entity_poly.entity_id
_entity_poly.type
_entity_poly.pdbx_seq_one_letter_code
_entity_poly.pdbx_strand_id
1 'polypeptide(L)'
;MKTLALSSMAALIALLCAAPASAFQCPKLVKQLQDATANRYDATASAAKVAAAQSNALHAAGNHAEAEKVAKDALTTLGIKS
;
A
#
# COMPACT_ATOMS: atom_id res chain seq x y z
N MET A 1 30.73 -19.16 -20.51
CA MET A 1 29.76 -18.23 -21.16
C MET A 1 28.31 -18.71 -21.03
N LYS A 2 27.97 -19.98 -21.33
CA LYS A 2 26.61 -20.52 -21.18
C LYS A 2 26.05 -20.46 -19.74
N THR A 3 26.86 -20.79 -18.73
CA THR A 3 26.45 -20.78 -17.31
C THR A 3 26.21 -19.37 -16.78
N LEU A 4 27.07 -18.41 -17.11
CA LEU A 4 26.90 -16.99 -16.79
C LEU A 4 25.62 -16.40 -17.39
N ALA A 5 25.29 -16.75 -18.64
CA ALA A 5 24.08 -16.29 -19.32
C ALA A 5 22.78 -16.84 -18.67
N LEU A 6 22.80 -18.10 -18.21
CA LEU A 6 21.67 -18.70 -17.49
C LEU A 6 21.44 -18.05 -16.12
N SER A 7 22.51 -17.74 -15.37
CA SER A 7 22.41 -17.08 -14.06
C SER A 7 21.87 -15.65 -14.16
N SER A 8 22.28 -14.89 -15.17
CA SER A 8 21.74 -13.55 -15.41
C SER A 8 20.26 -13.54 -15.81
N MET A 9 19.81 -14.55 -16.57
CA MET A 9 18.40 -14.68 -16.95
C MET A 9 17.51 -14.98 -15.72
N ALA A 10 17.97 -15.87 -14.83
CA ALA A 10 17.26 -16.21 -13.60
C ALA A 10 17.12 -15.01 -12.64
N ALA A 11 18.16 -14.18 -12.53
CA ALA A 11 18.13 -12.97 -11.70
C ALA A 11 17.14 -11.91 -12.24
N LEU A 12 17.08 -11.75 -13.57
CA LEU A 12 16.10 -10.87 -14.22
C LEU A 12 14.66 -11.34 -13.98
N ILE A 13 14.39 -12.64 -14.15
CA ILE A 13 13.06 -13.21 -13.90
C ILE A 13 12.65 -13.03 -12.42
N ALA A 14 13.57 -13.23 -11.48
CA ALA A 14 13.29 -13.01 -10.05
C ALA A 14 12.95 -11.54 -9.72
N LEU A 15 13.62 -10.58 -10.37
CA LEU A 15 13.34 -9.15 -10.20
C LEU A 15 11.97 -8.76 -10.77
N LEU A 16 11.58 -9.33 -11.92
CA LEU A 16 10.25 -9.12 -12.51
C LEU A 16 9.13 -9.74 -11.65
N CYS A 17 9.39 -10.83 -10.95
CA CYS A 17 8.42 -11.49 -10.06
C CYS A 17 8.24 -10.80 -8.70
N ALA A 18 9.12 -9.88 -8.30
CA ALA A 18 9.00 -9.13 -7.04
C ALA A 18 8.12 -7.87 -7.15
N ALA A 19 7.98 -7.29 -8.35
CA ALA A 19 7.18 -6.10 -8.62
C ALA A 19 5.67 -6.20 -8.29
N PRO A 20 4.95 -7.33 -8.53
CA PRO A 20 3.50 -7.36 -8.33
C PRO A 20 3.08 -7.25 -6.86
N ALA A 21 3.95 -7.59 -5.90
CA ALA A 21 3.61 -7.49 -4.47
C ALA A 21 3.44 -6.04 -3.98
N SER A 22 4.13 -5.08 -4.60
CA SER A 22 4.08 -3.66 -4.23
C SER A 22 2.91 -2.90 -4.86
N ALA A 23 2.43 -3.32 -6.04
CA ALA A 23 1.35 -2.63 -6.74
C ALA A 23 0.01 -2.65 -5.98
N PHE A 24 -0.24 -3.68 -5.16
CA PHE A 24 -1.51 -3.87 -4.45
C PHE A 24 -1.53 -3.35 -3.00
N GLN A 25 -0.42 -2.80 -2.49
CA GLN A 25 -0.37 -2.38 -1.07
C GLN A 25 -1.25 -1.16 -0.79
N CYS A 26 -1.15 -0.09 -1.58
CA CYS A 26 -1.94 1.12 -1.36
C CYS A 26 -3.46 0.84 -1.43
N PRO A 27 -3.98 0.16 -2.48
CA PRO A 27 -5.41 -0.17 -2.54
C PRO A 27 -5.88 -1.03 -1.35
N LYS A 28 -5.05 -1.98 -0.91
CA LYS A 28 -5.35 -2.83 0.25
C LYS A 28 -5.49 -2.01 1.54
N LEU A 29 -4.53 -1.12 1.82
CA LEU A 29 -4.54 -0.32 3.05
C LEU A 29 -5.73 0.65 3.08
N VAL A 30 -6.05 1.27 1.95
CA VAL A 30 -7.23 2.13 1.82
C VAL A 30 -8.51 1.34 2.08
N LYS A 31 -8.61 0.12 1.54
CA LYS A 31 -9.75 -0.75 1.83
C LYS A 31 -9.85 -1.08 3.32
N GLN A 32 -8.73 -1.38 4.00
CA GLN A 32 -8.73 -1.62 5.44
C GLN A 32 -9.24 -0.41 6.23
N LEU A 33 -8.88 0.83 5.83
CA LEU A 33 -9.41 2.05 6.44
C LEU A 33 -10.92 2.19 6.22
N GLN A 34 -11.40 1.93 5.00
CA GLN A 34 -12.82 1.99 4.68
C GLN A 34 -13.63 0.97 5.49
N ASP A 35 -13.16 -0.28 5.54
CA ASP A 35 -13.81 -1.36 6.28
C ASP A 35 -13.82 -1.06 7.79
N ALA A 36 -12.69 -0.60 8.34
CA ALA A 36 -12.56 -0.27 9.76
C ALA A 36 -13.43 0.92 10.18
N THR A 37 -13.77 1.81 9.25
CA THR A 37 -14.54 3.04 9.54
C THR A 37 -15.98 3.01 9.01
N ALA A 38 -16.39 1.91 8.37
CA ALA A 38 -17.72 1.78 7.75
C ALA A 38 -18.85 2.05 8.74
N ASN A 39 -18.73 1.52 9.96
CA ASN A 39 -19.73 1.64 11.02
C ASN A 39 -19.22 2.43 12.24
N ARG A 40 -18.14 3.21 12.07
CA ARG A 40 -17.60 4.09 13.12
C ARG A 40 -17.89 5.54 12.79
N TYR A 41 -18.44 6.25 13.76
CA TYR A 41 -18.92 7.63 13.62
C TYR A 41 -18.22 8.60 14.59
N ASP A 42 -17.09 8.18 15.14
CA ASP A 42 -16.25 9.00 16.01
C ASP A 42 -15.26 9.88 15.20
N ALA A 43 -14.64 10.85 15.88
CA ALA A 43 -13.69 11.77 15.26
C ALA A 43 -12.48 11.05 14.64
N THR A 44 -12.03 9.96 15.26
CA THR A 44 -10.91 9.14 14.76
C THR A 44 -11.28 8.46 13.45
N ALA A 45 -12.50 7.93 13.33
CA ALA A 45 -13.01 7.35 12.10
C ALA A 45 -13.15 8.40 10.98
N SER A 46 -13.60 9.61 11.33
CA SER A 46 -13.65 10.73 10.37
C SER A 46 -12.25 11.08 9.84
N ALA A 47 -11.27 11.24 10.75
CA ALA A 47 -9.88 11.50 10.37
C ALA A 47 -9.29 10.38 9.49
N ALA A 48 -9.58 9.12 9.80
CA ALA A 48 -9.15 7.98 9.00
C ALA A 48 -9.79 7.95 7.60
N LYS A 49 -11.05 8.38 7.43
CA LYS A 49 -11.68 8.52 6.11
C LYS A 49 -11.02 9.63 5.28
N VAL A 50 -10.64 10.74 5.91
CA VAL A 50 -9.85 11.80 5.26
C VAL A 50 -8.48 11.27 4.83
N ALA A 51 -7.78 10.53 5.71
CA ALA A 51 -6.49 9.92 5.37
C ALA A 51 -6.61 8.90 4.23
N ALA A 52 -7.70 8.13 4.15
CA ALA A 52 -7.96 7.22 3.03
C ALA A 52 -8.11 7.98 1.70
N ALA A 53 -8.83 9.12 1.70
CA ALA A 53 -8.95 9.98 0.52
C ALA A 53 -7.60 10.60 0.12
N GLN A 54 -6.81 11.05 1.09
CA GLN A 54 -5.45 11.58 0.86
C GLN A 54 -4.52 10.50 0.28
N SER A 55 -4.55 9.29 0.84
CA SER A 55 -3.77 8.16 0.33
C SER A 55 -4.14 7.82 -1.12
N ASN A 56 -5.43 7.82 -1.46
CA ASN A 56 -5.88 7.64 -2.85
C ASN A 56 -5.39 8.75 -3.79
N ALA A 57 -5.41 10.01 -3.34
CA ALA A 57 -4.90 11.13 -4.14
C ALA A 57 -3.40 11.01 -4.40
N LEU A 58 -2.62 10.66 -3.37
CA LEU A 58 -1.18 10.38 -3.50
C LEU A 58 -0.90 9.20 -4.42
N HIS A 59 -1.70 8.13 -4.33
CA HIS A 59 -1.60 6.97 -5.21
C HIS A 59 -1.86 7.35 -6.68
N ALA A 60 -2.93 8.12 -6.94
CA ALA A 60 -3.26 8.61 -8.29
C ALA A 60 -2.17 9.52 -8.86
N ALA A 61 -1.44 10.25 -8.01
CA ALA A 61 -0.28 11.05 -8.38
C ALA A 61 1.03 10.26 -8.54
N GLY A 62 1.01 8.92 -8.37
CA GLY A 62 2.20 8.06 -8.45
C GLY A 62 3.09 8.08 -7.21
N ASN A 63 2.71 8.79 -6.15
CA ASN A 63 3.48 8.89 -4.91
C ASN A 63 3.14 7.74 -3.96
N HIS A 64 3.53 6.53 -4.35
CA HIS A 64 3.15 5.29 -3.65
C HIS A 64 3.70 5.20 -2.22
N ALA A 65 4.94 5.65 -1.99
CA ALA A 65 5.55 5.57 -0.65
C ALA A 65 4.81 6.46 0.36
N GLU A 66 4.44 7.68 -0.05
CA GLU A 66 3.67 8.58 0.82
C GLU A 66 2.23 8.09 1.00
N ALA A 67 1.59 7.59 -0.08
CA ALA A 67 0.26 6.99 -0.01
C ALA A 67 0.20 5.84 1.00
N GLU A 68 1.19 4.95 0.97
CA GLU A 68 1.32 3.83 1.90
C GLU A 68 1.54 4.30 3.33
N LYS A 69 2.43 5.27 3.54
CA LYS A 69 2.71 5.85 4.85
C LYS A 69 1.46 6.46 5.48
N VAL A 70 0.74 7.32 4.75
CA VAL A 70 -0.49 7.97 5.23
C VAL A 70 -1.53 6.93 5.64
N ALA A 71 -1.70 5.87 4.85
CA ALA A 71 -2.67 4.84 5.18
C ALA A 71 -2.28 4.01 6.41
N LYS A 72 -1.00 3.65 6.56
CA LYS A 72 -0.48 2.91 7.73
C LYS A 72 -0.56 3.72 9.02
N ASP A 73 -0.24 5.00 8.98
CA ASP A 73 -0.33 5.89 10.15
C ASP A 73 -1.79 6.02 10.62
N ALA A 74 -2.73 6.11 9.67
CA ALA A 74 -4.16 6.14 9.97
C ALA A 74 -4.66 4.80 10.55
N LEU A 75 -4.22 3.65 10.00
CA LEU A 75 -4.55 2.33 10.56
C LEU A 75 -4.01 2.17 11.99
N THR A 76 -2.79 2.65 12.23
CA THR A 76 -2.17 2.66 13.57
C THR A 76 -2.99 3.50 14.55
N THR A 77 -3.48 4.65 14.12
CA THR A 77 -4.36 5.53 14.93
C THR A 77 -5.71 4.86 15.26
N LEU A 78 -6.19 3.96 14.39
CA LEU A 78 -7.36 3.12 14.65
C LEU A 78 -7.04 1.88 15.51
N GLY A 79 -5.78 1.65 15.88
CA GLY A 79 -5.33 0.46 16.62
C GLY A 79 -5.16 -0.79 15.75
N ILE A 80 -5.07 -0.63 14.42
CA ILE A 80 -4.96 -1.72 13.45
C ILE A 80 -3.52 -1.79 12.94
N LYS A 81 -2.89 -2.96 13.04
CA LYS A 81 -1.54 -3.20 12.51
C LYS A 81 -1.61 -3.59 11.03
N SER A 82 -0.73 -3.00 10.21
CA SER A 82 -0.75 -3.13 8.74
C SER A 82 0.63 -3.12 8.12
#